data_AF-A0A1Q9AMF5-F1
#
_entry.id   AF-A0A1Q9AMF5-F1
#
_cell.length_a   1.000
_cell.length_b   1.000
_cell.length_c   1.000
_cell.angle_alpha   90.00
_cell.angle_beta   90.00
_cell.angle_gamma   90.00
#
_symmetry.space_group_name_H-M   'P 1'
#
loop_
_entity.id
_entity.type
_entity.pdbx_description
1 polymer ?
#
loop_
_entity_poly.entity_id
_entity_poly.type
_entity_poly.pdbx_seq_one_letter_code
_entity_poly.pdbx_strand_id
1 'polypeptide(L)'
;MQEETAPLPIPAPPPLVHNERVKLTAAAIDRLSTACVAAGFISPVVSLANGQIMISAFSLPIALSTMTWLFTALILDFAARRVLGKLRP
;
A
#
# COMPACT_ATOMS: atom_id res chain seq x y z
N MET A 1 33.33 -18.52 48.79
CA MET A 1 33.32 -17.65 47.61
C MET A 1 32.11 -18.05 46.79
N GLN A 2 31.06 -17.21 46.80
CA GLN A 2 29.85 -17.45 46.03
C GLN A 2 30.05 -16.83 44.65
N GLU A 3 30.10 -17.67 43.61
CA GLU A 3 29.92 -17.23 42.23
C GLU A 3 28.43 -16.91 42.05
N GLU A 4 28.09 -15.65 42.29
CA GLU A 4 26.79 -15.09 41.96
C GLU A 4 26.67 -15.07 40.42
N THR A 5 26.07 -16.14 39.89
CA THR A 5 25.67 -16.26 38.48
C THR A 5 24.59 -15.22 38.18
N ALA A 6 25.03 -14.03 37.78
CA ALA A 6 24.18 -12.98 37.26
C ALA A 6 23.50 -13.45 35.96
N PRO A 7 22.18 -13.29 35.80
CA PRO A 7 21.48 -13.65 34.58
C PRO A 7 21.98 -12.80 33.41
N LEU A 8 22.40 -13.45 32.32
CA LEU A 8 22.89 -12.79 31.12
C LEU A 8 21.82 -11.83 30.57
N PRO A 9 22.18 -10.59 30.17
CA PRO A 9 21.27 -9.69 29.48
C PRO A 9 20.78 -10.37 28.20
N ILE A 10 19.50 -10.73 28.15
CA ILE A 10 18.90 -11.25 26.92
C ILE A 10 18.95 -10.11 25.90
N PRO A 11 19.69 -10.23 24.78
CA PRO A 11 19.67 -9.20 23.76
C PRO A 11 18.23 -9.07 23.27
N ALA A 12 17.68 -7.86 23.38
CA ALA A 12 16.36 -7.56 22.82
C ALA A 12 16.34 -8.02 21.36
N PRO A 13 15.25 -8.66 20.90
CA PRO A 13 15.16 -9.19 19.53
C PRO A 13 15.60 -8.10 18.55
N PRO A 14 16.52 -8.41 17.62
CA PRO A 14 17.18 -7.40 16.81
C PRO A 14 16.15 -6.64 15.98
N PRO A 15 16.34 -5.33 15.75
CA PRO A 15 15.40 -4.45 15.03
C PRO A 15 15.07 -4.92 13.59
N LEU A 16 15.78 -5.92 13.10
CA LEU A 16 15.62 -6.59 11.81
C LEU A 16 14.17 -7.05 11.54
N VAL A 17 13.50 -7.67 12.51
CA VAL A 17 12.12 -8.18 12.31
C VAL A 17 11.13 -7.03 12.11
N HIS A 18 11.32 -5.91 12.81
CA HIS A 18 10.51 -4.72 12.62
C HIS A 18 10.73 -4.13 11.22
N ASN A 19 11.99 -4.05 10.80
CA ASN A 19 12.38 -3.49 9.50
C ASN A 19 11.87 -4.34 8.32
N GLU A 20 11.91 -5.68 8.43
CA GLU A 20 11.31 -6.55 7.41
C GLU A 20 9.79 -6.41 7.33
N ARG A 21 9.09 -6.31 8.45
CA ARG A 21 7.64 -6.06 8.47
C ARG A 21 7.27 -4.74 7.81
N VAL A 22 8.04 -3.69 8.06
CA VAL A 22 7.86 -2.37 7.42
C VAL A 22 8.07 -2.48 5.91
N LYS A 23 9.11 -3.19 5.46
CA LYS A 23 9.38 -3.44 4.03
C LYS A 23 8.25 -4.21 3.34
N LEU A 24 7.79 -5.31 3.93
CA LEU A 24 6.70 -6.12 3.38
C LEU A 24 5.40 -5.32 3.29
N THR A 25 5.11 -4.50 4.30
CA THR A 25 3.92 -3.65 4.31
C THR A 25 3.99 -2.59 3.22
N ALA A 26 5.14 -1.93 3.04
CA ALA A 26 5.33 -0.97 1.96
C ALA A 26 5.12 -1.62 0.58
N ALA A 27 5.66 -2.82 0.36
CA ALA A 27 5.49 -3.55 -0.89
C ALA A 27 4.03 -4.00 -1.15
N ALA A 28 3.30 -4.39 -0.11
CA ALA A 28 1.89 -4.75 -0.23
C ALA A 28 1.03 -3.54 -0.62
N ILE A 29 1.33 -2.37 -0.06
CA ILE A 29 0.59 -1.14 -0.36
C ILE A 29 0.89 -0.62 -1.77
N ASP A 30 2.14 -0.69 -2.23
CA ASP A 30 2.52 -0.35 -3.60
C ASP A 30 1.76 -1.20 -4.64
N ARG A 31 1.70 -2.51 -4.40
CA ARG A 31 0.93 -3.44 -5.24
C ARG A 31 -0.57 -3.12 -5.22
N LEU A 32 -1.12 -2.77 -4.07
CA LEU A 32 -2.53 -2.42 -3.94
C LEU A 32 -2.85 -1.09 -4.66
N SER A 33 -1.96 -0.09 -4.58
CA SER A 33 -2.07 1.15 -5.36
C SER A 33 -2.10 0.88 -6.87
N THR A 34 -1.19 0.03 -7.35
CA THR A 34 -1.14 -0.38 -8.76
C THR A 34 -2.41 -1.13 -9.17
N ALA A 35 -2.92 -2.03 -8.33
CA ALA A 35 -4.18 -2.73 -8.57
C ALA A 35 -5.38 -1.77 -8.60
N CYS A 36 -5.40 -0.73 -7.75
CA CYS A 36 -6.42 0.30 -7.77
C CYS A 36 -6.42 1.12 -9.06
N VAL A 37 -5.24 1.51 -9.56
CA VAL A 37 -5.12 2.18 -10.86
C VAL A 37 -5.57 1.25 -11.99
N ALA A 38 -5.18 -0.02 -11.96
CA ALA A 38 -5.60 -0.99 -12.97
C ALA A 38 -7.13 -1.18 -12.99
N ALA A 39 -7.75 -1.42 -11.85
CA ALA A 39 -9.18 -1.65 -11.76
C ALA A 39 -10.01 -0.38 -12.03
N GLY A 40 -9.56 0.79 -11.55
CA GLY A 40 -10.32 2.04 -11.60
C GLY A 40 -10.08 2.93 -12.83
N PHE A 41 -8.96 2.75 -13.51
CA PHE A 41 -8.59 3.55 -14.69
C PHE A 41 -8.43 2.68 -15.94
N ILE A 42 -7.70 1.57 -15.86
CA ILE A 42 -7.45 0.73 -17.05
C ILE A 42 -8.75 0.06 -17.52
N SER A 43 -9.56 -0.52 -16.61
CA SER A 43 -10.85 -1.12 -16.97
C SER A 43 -11.78 -0.18 -17.77
N PRO A 44 -12.08 1.05 -17.30
CA PRO A 44 -12.93 1.96 -18.09
C PRO A 44 -12.27 2.40 -19.40
N VAL A 45 -10.94 2.62 -19.44
CA VAL A 45 -10.22 2.94 -20.69
C VAL A 45 -10.34 1.82 -21.72
N VAL A 46 -10.18 0.56 -21.29
CA VAL A 46 -10.34 -0.61 -22.16
C VAL A 46 -11.79 -0.76 -22.62
N SER A 47 -12.76 -0.53 -21.74
CA SER A 47 -14.18 -0.58 -22.09
C SER A 47 -14.56 0.50 -23.13
N LEU A 48 -13.99 1.71 -23.01
CA LEU A 48 -14.11 2.77 -24.01
C LEU A 48 -13.46 2.39 -25.35
N ALA A 49 -12.25 1.84 -25.33
CA ALA A 49 -11.53 1.43 -26.54
C ALA A 49 -12.24 0.30 -27.31
N ASN A 50 -12.96 -0.59 -26.61
CA ASN A 50 -13.77 -1.65 -27.21
C ASN A 50 -15.18 -1.18 -27.63
N GLY A 51 -15.45 0.13 -27.59
CA GLY A 51 -16.75 0.70 -27.97
C GLY A 51 -17.91 0.31 -27.05
N GLN A 52 -17.63 -0.28 -25.89
CA GLN A 52 -18.64 -0.68 -24.90
C GLN A 52 -19.21 0.53 -24.15
N ILE A 53 -18.46 1.63 -24.10
CA ILE A 53 -18.90 2.93 -23.55
C ILE A 53 -19.07 3.91 -24.72
N MET A 54 -20.31 4.33 -24.99
CA MET A 54 -20.56 5.44 -25.91
C MET A 54 -20.03 6.75 -25.29
N ILE A 55 -19.42 7.63 -26.10
CA ILE A 55 -18.84 8.91 -25.65
C ILE A 55 -19.92 9.84 -25.05
N SER A 56 -21.19 9.67 -25.45
CA SER A 56 -22.35 10.32 -24.83
C SER A 56 -22.69 9.82 -23.42
N ALA A 57 -22.06 8.73 -22.97
CA ALA A 57 -22.24 8.09 -21.67
C ALA A 57 -21.07 8.38 -20.71
N PHE A 58 -20.38 9.52 -20.85
CA PHE A 58 -19.58 10.10 -19.77
C PHE A 58 -20.51 10.53 -18.64
N SER A 59 -21.06 9.52 -17.97
CA SER A 59 -22.08 9.64 -16.96
C SER A 59 -21.38 9.90 -15.62
N LEU A 60 -21.96 10.78 -14.81
CA LEU A 60 -21.54 11.05 -13.43
C LEU A 60 -21.07 9.82 -12.63
N PRO A 61 -21.70 8.62 -12.71
CA PRO A 61 -21.21 7.41 -12.04
C PRO A 61 -19.81 6.94 -12.46
N ILE A 62 -19.42 7.08 -13.73
CA ILE A 62 -18.08 6.68 -14.20
C ILE A 62 -17.03 7.63 -13.63
N ALA A 63 -17.31 8.93 -13.66
CA ALA A 63 -16.41 9.93 -13.09
C ALA A 63 -16.24 9.74 -11.57
N LEU A 64 -17.33 9.46 -10.85
CA LEU A 64 -17.30 9.16 -9.42
C LEU A 64 -16.52 7.87 -9.13
N SER A 65 -16.70 6.82 -9.94
CA SER A 65 -15.95 5.56 -9.81
C SER A 65 -14.45 5.79 -10.02
N THR A 66 -14.05 6.47 -11.09
CA THR A 66 -12.62 6.77 -11.32
C THR A 66 -12.05 7.64 -10.20
N MET A 67 -12.81 8.63 -9.71
CA MET A 67 -12.37 9.42 -8.55
C MET A 67 -12.21 8.58 -7.28
N THR A 68 -13.18 7.72 -6.92
CA THR A 68 -13.05 6.89 -5.71
C THR A 68 -11.87 5.93 -5.80
N TRP A 69 -11.61 5.35 -6.97
CA TRP A 69 -10.44 4.51 -7.20
C TRP A 69 -9.11 5.29 -7.09
N LEU A 70 -9.03 6.50 -7.67
CA LEU A 70 -7.84 7.35 -7.56
C LEU A 70 -7.61 7.85 -6.13
N PHE A 71 -8.66 8.25 -5.42
CA PHE A 71 -8.57 8.61 -4.00
C PHE A 71 -8.11 7.42 -3.15
N THR A 72 -8.60 6.22 -3.44
CA THR A 72 -8.14 4.99 -2.75
C THR A 72 -6.66 4.76 -3.02
N ALA A 73 -6.20 4.85 -4.27
CA ALA A 73 -4.78 4.71 -4.60
C ALA A 73 -3.90 5.75 -3.89
N LEU A 74 -4.33 7.01 -3.82
CA LEU A 74 -3.62 8.08 -3.10
C LEU A 74 -3.54 7.85 -1.59
N ILE A 75 -4.63 7.43 -0.97
CA ILE A 75 -4.67 7.12 0.48
C ILE A 75 -3.70 5.96 0.79
N LEU A 76 -3.68 4.95 -0.07
CA LEU A 76 -2.75 3.83 0.03
C LEU A 76 -1.30 4.31 -0.13
N ASP A 77 -0.97 5.08 -1.17
CA ASP A 77 0.39 5.60 -1.37
C ASP A 77 0.88 6.42 -0.15
N PHE A 78 0.00 7.27 0.40
CA PHE A 78 0.32 8.04 1.59
C PHE A 78 0.53 7.15 2.83
N ALA A 79 -0.26 6.08 2.96
CA ALA A 79 -0.06 5.07 3.99
C ALA A 79 1.27 4.33 3.83
N ALA A 80 1.68 3.98 2.60
CA ALA A 80 3.00 3.38 2.34
C ALA A 80 4.13 4.31 2.78
N ARG A 81 4.06 5.60 2.40
CA ARG A 81 5.03 6.62 2.82
C ARG A 81 5.10 6.76 4.33
N ARG A 82 3.95 6.73 5.02
CA ARG A 82 3.88 6.81 6.49
C ARG A 82 4.44 5.55 7.16
N VAL A 83 4.25 4.37 6.57
CA VAL A 83 4.82 3.11 7.05
C VAL A 83 6.35 3.09 6.88
N LEU A 84 6.85 3.56 5.73
CA LEU A 84 8.29 3.69 5.46
C LEU A 84 8.97 4.71 6.38
N GLY A 85 8.28 5.80 6.74
CA GLY A 85 8.78 6.79 7.70
C GLY A 85 8.94 6.29 9.15
N LYS A 86 8.50 5.05 9.45
CA LYS A 86 8.66 4.41 10.76
C LYS A 86 9.94 3.57 10.90
N LEU A 87 10.77 3.51 9.85
CA LEU A 87 12.09 2.88 9.90
C LEU A 87 12.93 3.54 11.00
N ARG A 88 13.33 2.74 12.00
CA ARG A 88 14.31 3.16 13.01
C ARG A 88 15.71 2.71 12.55
N PRO A 89 16.74 3.55 12.70
CA PRO A 89 18.12 3.21 12.32
C PRO A 89 18.65 2.02 13.12
#